data_AF-A0A2S1TZC7-F1
#
_entry.id   AF-A0A2S1TZC7-F1
#
_cell.length_a   1.000
_cell.length_b   1.000
_cell.length_c   1.000
_cell.angle_alpha   90.00
_cell.angle_beta   90.00
_cell.angle_gamma   90.00
#
_symmetry.space_group_name_H-M   'P 1'
#
loop_
_entity.id
_entity.type
_entity.pdbx_description
1 polymer ?
#
loop_
_entity_poly.entity_id
_entity_poly.type
_entity_poly.pdbx_seq_one_letter_code
_entity_poly.pdbx_strand_id
1 'polypeptide(L)'
;GYPVYTEGRENGFYCLAPDGGEYHNVVWPGLCAFPDFTSARVRRWWGRNLRALLDEGVSGVWCDMNEPSLFVPKQSTMPPDVVHPGDGHPRRHGEVHNTYGSLMARAVR
;
A
#
# COMPACT_ATOMS: atom_id res chain seq x y z
N GLY A 1 -6.23 -8.93 -16.70
CA GLY A 1 -6.01 -7.89 -15.67
C GLY A 1 -6.00 -8.54 -14.30
N TYR A 2 -5.44 -7.87 -13.29
CA TYR A 2 -5.44 -8.35 -11.91
C TYR A 2 -6.54 -7.62 -11.12
N PRO A 3 -7.65 -8.29 -10.72
CA PRO A 3 -8.85 -7.61 -10.21
C PRO A 3 -8.59 -6.69 -9.01
N VAL A 4 -7.75 -7.11 -8.07
CA VAL A 4 -7.37 -6.30 -6.89
C VAL A 4 -6.70 -5.00 -7.32
N TYR A 5 -5.82 -5.04 -8.33
CA TYR A 5 -5.22 -3.82 -8.86
C TYR A 5 -6.24 -2.93 -9.56
N THR A 6 -7.10 -3.51 -10.39
CA THR A 6 -8.14 -2.77 -11.12
C THR A 6 -9.07 -2.03 -10.15
N GLU A 7 -9.59 -2.70 -9.12
CA GLU A 7 -10.47 -2.08 -8.12
C GLU A 7 -9.74 -0.95 -7.36
N GLY A 8 -8.50 -1.19 -6.93
CA GLY A 8 -7.71 -0.20 -6.23
C GLY A 8 -7.47 1.06 -7.06
N ARG A 9 -7.18 0.90 -8.35
CA ARG A 9 -6.95 1.99 -9.29
C ARG A 9 -8.22 2.78 -9.57
N GLU A 10 -9.34 2.11 -9.85
CA GLU A 10 -10.64 2.75 -10.10
C GLU A 10 -11.12 3.59 -8.91
N ASN A 11 -10.72 3.21 -7.69
CA ASN A 11 -11.10 3.91 -6.46
C ASN A 11 -10.04 4.89 -5.94
N GLY A 12 -8.86 5.00 -6.59
CA GLY A 12 -7.77 5.87 -6.14
C GLY A 12 -7.19 5.46 -4.79
N PHE A 13 -6.89 4.16 -4.61
CA PHE A 13 -6.37 3.60 -3.35
C PHE A 13 -4.85 3.59 -3.23
N TYR A 14 -4.13 4.06 -4.25
CA TYR A 14 -2.68 4.00 -4.30
C TYR A 14 -2.02 5.32 -3.92
N CYS A 15 -0.78 5.23 -3.42
CA CYS A 15 0.10 6.37 -3.26
C CYS A 15 0.39 7.01 -4.62
N LEU A 16 0.64 8.32 -4.62
CA LEU A 16 0.81 9.11 -5.82
C LEU A 16 2.23 9.67 -5.91
N ALA A 17 2.78 9.74 -7.12
CA ALA A 17 3.97 10.52 -7.39
C ALA A 17 3.66 12.03 -7.21
N PRO A 18 4.70 12.89 -7.07
CA PRO A 18 4.50 14.33 -6.87
C PRO A 18 3.71 15.03 -7.98
N ASP A 19 3.67 14.46 -9.19
CA ASP A 19 2.91 14.96 -10.33
C ASP A 19 1.43 14.53 -10.32
N GLY A 20 1.00 13.75 -9.33
CA GLY A 20 -0.36 13.26 -9.17
C GLY A 20 -0.64 11.93 -9.87
N GLY A 21 0.33 11.37 -10.63
CA GLY A 21 0.22 10.01 -11.16
C GLY A 21 0.33 8.96 -10.06
N GLU A 22 -0.10 7.72 -10.32
CA GLU A 22 0.13 6.63 -9.37
C GLU A 22 1.63 6.38 -9.18
N TYR A 23 2.07 6.25 -7.94
CA TYR A 23 3.44 5.89 -7.64
C TYR A 23 3.65 4.39 -7.89
N HIS A 24 4.48 4.07 -8.87
CA HIS A 24 4.89 2.70 -9.18
C HIS A 24 6.38 2.51 -8.96
N ASN A 25 6.77 1.34 -8.46
CA ASN A 25 8.17 0.93 -8.36
C ASN A 25 8.29 -0.60 -8.35
N VAL A 26 9.53 -1.11 -8.40
CA VAL A 26 9.83 -2.53 -8.59
C VAL A 26 10.01 -3.23 -7.25
N VAL A 27 9.27 -4.33 -7.09
CA VAL A 27 9.43 -5.33 -6.01
C VAL A 27 9.31 -6.75 -6.61
N TRP A 28 9.00 -7.78 -5.82
CA TRP A 28 9.00 -9.19 -6.26
C TRP A 28 8.23 -9.47 -7.57
N PRO A 29 7.00 -8.93 -7.79
CA PRO A 29 6.24 -9.17 -9.01
C PRO A 29 6.65 -8.29 -10.20
N GLY A 30 7.69 -7.46 -10.06
CA GLY A 30 8.03 -6.42 -11.03
C GLY A 30 7.43 -5.07 -10.63
N LEU A 31 6.92 -4.32 -11.61
CA LEU A 31 6.35 -2.99 -11.39
C LEU A 31 5.03 -3.09 -10.61
N CYS A 32 4.95 -2.42 -9.46
CA CYS A 32 3.83 -2.49 -8.53
C CYS A 32 3.37 -1.09 -8.10
N ALA A 33 2.07 -0.96 -7.84
CA ALA A 33 1.49 0.18 -7.13
C ALA A 33 1.43 -0.10 -5.62
N PHE A 34 1.44 0.95 -4.80
CA PHE A 34 1.54 0.85 -3.34
C PHE A 34 0.27 1.39 -2.68
N PRO A 35 -0.55 0.56 -1.99
CA PRO A 35 -1.77 1.02 -1.32
C PRO A 35 -1.47 2.11 -0.28
N ASP A 36 -2.29 3.15 -0.24
CA ASP A 36 -2.17 4.20 0.77
C ASP A 36 -2.79 3.73 2.10
N PHE A 37 -2.00 3.05 2.93
CA PHE A 37 -2.46 2.58 4.23
C PHE A 37 -2.77 3.70 5.24
N THR A 38 -2.48 4.97 4.95
CA THR A 38 -2.94 6.10 5.79
C THR A 38 -4.46 6.29 5.69
N SER A 39 -5.06 5.93 4.56
CA SER A 39 -6.51 5.89 4.36
C SER A 39 -7.16 4.72 5.11
N ALA A 40 -8.15 5.03 5.96
CA ALA A 40 -9.00 4.02 6.58
C ALA A 40 -9.84 3.25 5.56
N ARG A 41 -10.21 3.90 4.45
CA ARG A 41 -10.92 3.24 3.33
C ARG A 41 -10.06 2.16 2.69
N VAL A 42 -8.78 2.46 2.43
CA VAL A 42 -7.81 1.50 1.88
C VAL A 42 -7.55 0.36 2.86
N ARG A 43 -7.36 0.65 4.16
CA ARG A 43 -7.17 -0.42 5.17
C ARG A 43 -8.36 -1.39 5.23
N ARG A 44 -9.59 -0.89 5.19
CA ARG A 44 -10.80 -1.74 5.15
C ARG A 44 -10.86 -2.57 3.87
N TRP A 45 -10.55 -1.96 2.72
CA TRP A 45 -10.49 -2.68 1.45
C TRP A 45 -9.43 -3.79 1.45
N TRP A 46 -8.24 -3.51 1.97
CA TRP A 46 -7.16 -4.49 2.11
C TRP A 46 -7.58 -5.69 2.97
N GLY A 47 -8.14 -5.44 4.15
CA GLY A 47 -8.65 -6.50 5.04
C GLY A 47 -9.75 -7.35 4.39
N ARG A 48 -10.67 -6.73 3.63
CA ARG A 48 -11.71 -7.48 2.88
C ARG A 48 -11.10 -8.43 1.84
N ASN A 49 -10.04 -8.02 1.13
CA ASN A 49 -9.39 -8.89 0.15
C ASN A 49 -8.72 -10.12 0.79
N LEU A 50 -8.25 -10.00 2.04
CA LEU A 50 -7.71 -11.12 2.79
C LEU A 50 -8.78 -12.03 3.39
N ARG A 51 -10.02 -11.53 3.54
CA ARG A 51 -11.11 -12.23 4.21
C ARG A 51 -11.42 -13.58 3.57
N ALA A 52 -11.36 -13.67 2.24
CA ALA A 52 -11.57 -14.92 1.53
C ALA A 52 -10.60 -16.03 1.97
N LEU A 53 -9.34 -15.71 2.30
CA LEU A 53 -8.38 -16.70 2.79
C LEU A 53 -8.61 -17.05 4.25
N LEU A 54 -8.98 -16.07 5.07
CA LEU A 54 -9.26 -16.26 6.49
C LEU A 54 -10.52 -17.11 6.72
N ASP A 55 -11.56 -16.89 5.92
CA ASP A 55 -12.80 -17.66 5.99
C ASP A 55 -12.60 -19.13 5.57
N GLU A 56 -11.59 -19.41 4.74
CA GLU A 56 -11.14 -20.78 4.39
C GLU A 56 -10.22 -21.42 5.44
N GLY A 57 -9.98 -20.75 6.58
CA GLY A 57 -9.27 -21.30 7.73
C GLY A 57 -7.79 -20.94 7.85
N VAL A 58 -7.27 -20.02 7.03
CA VAL A 58 -5.91 -19.49 7.22
C VAL A 58 -5.78 -18.83 8.59
N SER A 59 -4.82 -19.29 9.40
CA SER A 59 -4.72 -18.92 10.82
C SER A 59 -3.96 -17.60 11.08
N GLY A 60 -3.35 -17.01 10.04
CA GLY A 60 -2.61 -15.76 10.19
C GLY A 60 -2.06 -15.23 8.87
N VAL A 61 -1.67 -13.96 8.89
CA VAL A 61 -1.09 -13.25 7.75
C VAL A 61 0.27 -12.70 8.17
N TRP A 62 1.30 -12.98 7.38
CA TRP A 62 2.60 -12.35 7.52
C TRP A 62 2.66 -11.11 6.61
N CYS A 63 2.85 -9.94 7.21
CA CYS A 63 3.18 -8.72 6.47
C CYS A 63 4.70 -8.58 6.40
N ASP A 64 5.24 -8.64 5.18
CA ASP A 64 6.66 -8.46 4.87
C ASP A 64 6.85 -7.29 3.88
N MET A 65 8.07 -6.80 3.75
CA MET A 65 8.46 -5.71 2.83
C MET A 65 7.71 -4.40 3.06
N ASN A 66 7.22 -4.17 4.28
CA ASN A 66 6.26 -3.13 4.62
C ASN A 66 6.90 -1.84 5.17
N GLU A 67 8.20 -1.64 4.96
CA GLU A 67 8.88 -0.36 5.26
C GLU A 67 8.29 0.85 4.51
N PRO A 68 7.94 0.83 3.20
CA PRO A 68 7.98 -0.24 2.19
C PRO A 68 9.34 -0.41 1.50
N SER A 69 9.79 -1.65 1.33
CA SER A 69 11.05 -1.97 0.66
C SER A 69 10.91 -1.93 -0.87
N LEU A 70 11.92 -1.38 -1.56
CA LEU A 70 11.99 -1.21 -3.01
C LEU A 70 13.28 -1.80 -3.57
N PHE A 71 13.21 -2.34 -4.79
CA PHE A 71 14.38 -2.89 -5.49
C PHE A 71 15.10 -1.90 -6.37
N VAL A 72 14.47 -0.76 -6.70
CA VAL A 72 15.06 0.29 -7.52
C VAL A 72 14.89 1.65 -6.84
N PRO A 73 15.99 2.29 -6.42
CA PRO A 73 17.36 1.75 -6.35
C PRO A 73 17.46 0.54 -5.40
N LYS A 74 18.53 -0.25 -5.51
CA LYS A 74 18.70 -1.45 -4.67
C LYS A 74 18.66 -1.09 -3.18
N GLN A 75 17.97 -1.91 -2.39
CA GLN A 75 17.87 -1.78 -0.93
C GLN A 75 17.40 -0.38 -0.51
N SER A 76 16.26 0.06 -1.05
CA SER A 76 15.73 1.41 -0.79
C SER A 76 14.29 1.37 -0.28
N THR A 77 13.76 2.55 -0.01
CA THR A 77 12.37 2.77 0.38
C THR A 77 11.75 3.91 -0.42
N MET A 78 10.44 4.09 -0.25
CA MET A 78 9.65 5.07 -0.97
C MET A 78 10.21 6.49 -0.76
N PRO A 79 10.40 7.28 -1.84
CA PRO A 79 10.91 8.64 -1.75
C PRO A 79 10.05 9.52 -0.83
N PRO A 80 10.66 10.45 -0.09
CA PRO A 80 9.95 11.23 0.94
C PRO A 80 8.87 12.15 0.38
N ASP A 81 8.89 12.48 -0.91
CA ASP A 81 7.94 13.36 -1.60
C ASP A 81 6.76 12.62 -2.25
N VAL A 82 6.75 11.28 -2.24
CA VAL A 82 5.56 10.49 -2.62
C VAL A 82 4.38 10.89 -1.73
N VAL A 83 3.21 11.05 -2.34
CA VAL A 83 2.02 11.57 -1.70
C VAL A 83 1.10 10.41 -1.27
N HIS A 84 0.72 10.43 0.00
CA HIS A 84 -0.35 9.63 0.57
C HIS A 84 -1.63 10.48 0.59
N PRO A 85 -2.66 10.22 -0.23
CA PRO A 85 -3.88 11.04 -0.26
C PRO A 85 -4.65 11.09 1.07
N GLY A 86 -4.61 10.03 1.87
CA GLY A 86 -4.98 10.03 3.28
C GLY A 86 -6.42 10.44 3.61
N ASP A 87 -7.43 9.83 2.98
CA ASP A 87 -8.86 10.15 3.20
C ASP A 87 -9.18 11.67 3.12
N GLY A 88 -8.47 12.41 2.26
CA GLY A 88 -8.64 13.87 2.11
C GLY A 88 -7.65 14.71 2.92
N HIS A 89 -6.73 14.07 3.65
CA HIS A 89 -5.65 14.70 4.39
C HIS A 89 -4.30 14.26 3.81
N PRO A 90 -3.88 14.83 2.66
CA PRO A 90 -2.69 14.39 1.98
C PRO A 90 -1.44 14.64 2.84
N ARG A 91 -0.56 13.64 2.91
CA ARG A 91 0.74 13.69 3.59
C ARG A 91 1.83 13.22 2.64
N ARG A 92 3.03 13.78 2.80
CA ARG A 92 4.21 13.26 2.12
C ARG A 92 4.73 12.01 2.83
N HIS A 93 5.29 11.07 2.09
CA HIS A 93 5.80 9.81 2.64
C HIS A 93 6.81 10.05 3.77
N GLY A 94 7.67 11.07 3.65
CA GLY A 94 8.61 11.43 4.71
C GLY A 94 7.97 11.75 6.07
N GLU A 95 6.70 12.20 6.08
CA GLU A 95 5.96 12.48 7.32
C GLU A 95 5.34 11.24 7.96
N VAL A 96 5.08 10.20 7.17
CA VAL A 96 4.30 9.02 7.57
C VAL A 96 5.06 7.70 7.43
N HIS A 97 6.31 7.74 6.95
CA HIS A 97 7.16 6.59 6.62
C HIS A 97 7.10 5.49 7.68
N ASN A 98 7.45 5.82 8.92
CA ASN A 98 7.49 4.87 10.03
C ASN A 98 6.12 4.31 10.45
N THR A 99 5.03 4.90 9.99
CA THR A 99 3.67 4.41 10.25
C THR A 99 3.15 3.48 9.16
N TYR A 100 3.74 3.49 7.96
CA TYR A 100 3.24 2.73 6.80
C TYR A 100 3.11 1.24 7.11
N GLY A 101 4.19 0.61 7.57
CA GLY A 101 4.20 -0.82 7.90
C GLY A 101 3.24 -1.19 9.03
N SER A 102 3.16 -0.34 10.06
CA SER A 102 2.21 -0.53 11.17
C SER A 102 0.76 -0.44 10.69
N LEU A 103 0.46 0.49 9.78
CA LEU A 103 -0.87 0.67 9.22
C LEU A 103 -1.27 -0.49 8.29
N MET A 104 -0.33 -1.05 7.53
CA MET A 104 -0.54 -2.31 6.79
C MET A 104 -0.86 -3.47 7.74
N ALA A 105 -0.07 -3.66 8.81
CA ALA A 105 -0.32 -4.71 9.80
C ALA A 105 -1.63 -4.51 10.57
N ARG A 106 -2.12 -3.28 10.71
CA ARG A 106 -3.46 -2.99 11.26
C ARG A 106 -4.58 -3.29 10.26
N ALA A 107 -4.30 -3.27 8.96
CA ALA A 107 -5.29 -3.55 7.92
C ALA A 107 -5.61 -5.05 7.77
N VAL A 108 -4.75 -5.93 8.28
CA VAL A 108 -4.94 -7.40 8.22
C VAL A 108 -5.67 -7.97 9.45
N ARG A 109 -6.21 -7.10 10.31
CA ARG A 109 -6.99 -7.45 11.50
C ARG A 109 -8.49 -7.30 11.27
#